data_AF-A0A1Y3WLE8-F1
#
_entry.id   AF-A0A1Y3WLE8-F1
#
_cell.length_a   1.000
_cell.length_b   1.000
_cell.length_c   1.000
_cell.angle_alpha   90.00
_cell.angle_beta   90.00
_cell.angle_gamma   90.00
#
_symmetry.space_group_name_H-M   'P 1'
#
loop_
_entity.id
_entity.type
_entity.pdbx_description
1 polymer ?
#
loop_
_entity_poly.entity_id
_entity_poly.type
_entity_poly.pdbx_seq_one_letter_code
_entity_poly.pdbx_strand_id
1 'polypeptide(L)'
;MVLLTAVGCSKDEDNNSLLVGKWEQVKTVWLDGSLPDDEFAPGEHMLEFMADGRVYEYQNGEKSPYSTKYSYNSKTGELTLMFVIFKVDLSADELIMYGQSIDVNPAPYADYYKRIE
;
A
#
# COMPACT_ATOMS: atom_id res chain seq x y z
N MET A 1 37.46 27.72 -16.98
CA MET A 1 37.19 26.55 -17.84
C MET A 1 36.12 25.73 -17.13
N VAL A 2 34.93 25.65 -17.73
CA VAL A 2 33.77 24.93 -17.21
C VAL A 2 33.95 23.44 -17.52
N LEU A 3 33.74 22.57 -16.54
CA LEU A 3 33.33 21.19 -16.79
C LEU A 3 32.05 20.93 -15.99
N LEU A 4 30.93 20.91 -16.70
CA LEU A 4 29.71 20.20 -16.32
C LEU A 4 29.84 18.73 -16.73
N THR A 5 28.96 17.90 -16.14
CA THR A 5 28.64 16.47 -16.37
C THR A 5 29.39 15.50 -15.45
N ALA A 6 28.74 14.63 -14.66
CA ALA A 6 27.46 13.96 -14.88
C ALA A 6 26.52 13.99 -13.65
N VAL A 7 25.27 14.39 -13.92
CA VAL A 7 24.08 13.92 -13.21
C VAL A 7 23.97 12.41 -13.50
N GLY A 8 24.11 11.54 -12.51
CA GLY A 8 24.21 10.11 -12.79
C GLY A 8 24.23 9.17 -11.59
N CYS A 9 23.20 9.24 -10.75
CA CYS A 9 22.49 8.12 -10.12
C CYS A 9 21.69 8.68 -8.93
N SER A 10 20.59 9.37 -9.21
CA SER A 10 19.48 9.46 -8.25
C SER A 10 18.90 8.05 -8.17
N LYS A 11 19.51 7.22 -7.34
CA LYS A 11 18.90 5.99 -6.88
C LYS A 11 17.77 6.47 -5.97
N ASP A 12 16.56 6.54 -6.51
CA ASP A 12 15.32 6.72 -5.75
C ASP A 12 15.11 5.46 -4.86
N GLU A 13 16.06 5.18 -3.97
CA GLU A 13 16.24 3.90 -3.29
C GLU A 13 15.49 3.80 -1.96
N ASP A 14 14.88 4.89 -1.47
CA ASP A 14 14.54 4.99 -0.03
C ASP A 14 13.05 5.14 0.29
N ASN A 15 12.14 4.70 -0.58
CA ASN A 15 10.70 4.84 -0.30
C ASN A 15 9.96 3.53 -0.04
N ASN A 16 10.50 2.37 -0.47
CA ASN A 16 9.86 1.08 -0.19
C ASN A 16 10.04 0.61 1.27
N SER A 17 11.05 1.13 2.00
CA SER A 17 11.44 0.61 3.32
C SER A 17 10.32 0.68 4.36
N LEU A 18 9.53 1.75 4.34
CA LEU A 18 8.40 1.96 5.25
C LEU A 18 7.23 1.01 4.97
N LEU A 19 7.07 0.48 3.76
CA LEU A 19 6.03 -0.51 3.48
C LEU A 19 6.45 -1.93 3.86
N VAL A 20 7.74 -2.24 3.80
CA VAL A 20 8.23 -3.60 4.08
C VAL A 20 7.80 -4.04 5.47
N GLY A 21 7.13 -5.19 5.54
CA GLY A 21 6.52 -5.72 6.77
C GLY A 21 5.10 -6.21 6.56
N LYS A 22 4.46 -6.64 7.65
CA LYS A 22 3.08 -7.11 7.68
C LYS A 22 2.15 -6.00 8.14
N TRP A 23 1.00 -5.95 7.49
CA TRP A 23 -0.03 -4.95 7.68
C TRP A 23 -1.37 -5.67 7.80
N GLU A 24 -2.01 -5.54 8.96
CA GLU A 24 -3.31 -6.13 9.24
C GLU A 24 -4.41 -5.10 8.95
N GLN A 25 -5.39 -5.47 8.14
CA GLN A 25 -6.55 -4.64 7.89
C GLN A 25 -7.45 -4.66 9.11
N VAL A 26 -7.74 -3.48 9.67
CA VAL A 26 -8.58 -3.35 10.87
C VAL A 26 -10.01 -2.96 10.52
N LYS A 27 -10.20 -2.18 9.46
CA LYS A 27 -11.53 -1.78 8.97
C LYS A 27 -11.52 -1.25 7.54
N THR A 28 -12.70 -1.21 6.94
CA THR A 28 -13.00 -0.45 5.73
C THR A 28 -14.05 0.61 6.06
N VAL A 29 -13.76 1.87 5.73
CA VAL A 29 -14.66 3.00 5.98
C VAL A 29 -15.25 3.49 4.67
N TRP A 30 -16.58 3.62 4.59
CA TRP A 30 -17.27 4.18 3.43
C TRP A 30 -17.39 5.70 3.56
N LEU A 31 -16.55 6.43 2.85
CA LEU A 31 -16.35 7.88 2.93
C LEU A 31 -17.59 8.69 2.53
N ASP A 32 -18.49 8.14 1.73
CA ASP A 32 -19.76 8.77 1.36
C ASP A 32 -20.92 8.39 2.30
N GLY A 33 -20.67 7.51 3.28
CA GLY A 33 -21.67 6.97 4.20
C GLY A 33 -22.71 6.08 3.52
N SER A 34 -22.42 5.58 2.31
CA SER A 34 -23.35 4.69 1.57
C SER A 34 -23.58 3.36 2.26
N LEU A 35 -22.60 2.90 3.05
CA LEU A 35 -22.60 1.62 3.75
C LEU A 35 -22.01 1.79 5.17
N PRO A 36 -22.36 0.91 6.12
CA PRO A 36 -21.69 0.88 7.43
C PRO A 36 -20.23 0.48 7.26
N ASP A 37 -19.37 0.97 8.15
CA ASP A 37 -17.97 0.55 8.20
C ASP A 37 -17.87 -0.96 8.47
N ASP A 38 -16.99 -1.62 7.74
CA ASP A 38 -16.67 -3.04 7.95
C ASP A 38 -15.51 -3.13 8.94
N GLU A 39 -15.66 -3.91 10.02
CA GLU A 39 -14.60 -4.20 10.98
C GLU A 39 -14.09 -5.63 10.77
N PHE A 40 -12.77 -5.82 10.82
CA PHE A 40 -12.15 -7.11 10.60
C PHE A 40 -11.53 -7.66 11.90
N ALA A 41 -11.65 -8.97 12.09
CA ALA A 41 -10.98 -9.64 13.19
C ALA A 41 -9.46 -9.68 12.96
N PRO A 42 -8.65 -9.75 14.03
CA PRO A 42 -7.20 -9.86 13.86
C PRO A 42 -6.80 -11.07 13.02
N GLY A 43 -5.90 -10.84 12.06
CA GLY A 43 -5.44 -11.84 11.10
C GLY A 43 -6.44 -12.23 10.00
N GLU A 44 -7.63 -11.62 9.94
CA GLU A 44 -8.64 -11.94 8.91
C GLU A 44 -8.18 -11.50 7.52
N HIS A 45 -7.65 -10.28 7.39
CA HIS A 45 -7.10 -9.74 6.15
C HIS A 45 -5.76 -9.07 6.41
N MET A 46 -4.71 -9.47 5.69
CA MET A 46 -3.39 -8.86 5.85
C MET A 46 -2.62 -8.78 4.53
N LEU A 47 -1.71 -7.82 4.47
CA LEU A 47 -0.72 -7.66 3.41
C LEU A 47 0.69 -7.77 3.97
N GLU A 48 1.54 -8.56 3.34
CA GLU A 48 2.98 -8.64 3.66
C GLU A 48 3.79 -8.12 2.47
N PHE A 49 4.36 -6.93 2.62
CA PHE A 49 5.23 -6.33 1.61
C PHE A 49 6.68 -6.77 1.86
N MET A 50 7.27 -7.36 0.83
CA MET A 50 8.62 -7.88 0.85
C MET A 50 9.60 -6.88 0.23
N ALA A 51 10.82 -6.83 0.75
CA ALA A 51 11.87 -5.95 0.23
C ALA A 51 12.25 -6.22 -1.25
N ASP A 52 11.87 -7.37 -1.81
CA ASP A 52 12.09 -7.73 -3.22
C ASP A 52 11.00 -7.16 -4.17
N GLY A 53 10.05 -6.36 -3.65
CA GLY A 53 8.98 -5.74 -4.43
C GLY A 53 7.78 -6.66 -4.66
N ARG A 54 7.64 -7.74 -3.90
CA ARG A 54 6.44 -8.60 -3.88
C ARG A 54 5.58 -8.30 -2.68
N VAL A 55 4.26 -8.43 -2.85
CA VAL A 55 3.30 -8.42 -1.74
C VAL A 55 2.51 -9.72 -1.74
N TYR A 56 2.28 -10.26 -0.54
CA TYR A 56 1.44 -11.42 -0.30
C TYR A 56 0.19 -11.00 0.47
N GLU A 57 -0.94 -11.57 0.09
CA GLU A 57 -2.19 -11.46 0.83
C GLU A 57 -2.31 -12.63 1.80
N TYR A 58 -2.87 -12.36 2.97
CA TYR A 58 -3.32 -13.37 3.92
C TYR A 58 -4.83 -13.24 4.10
N GLN A 59 -5.51 -14.39 4.12
CA GLN A 59 -6.93 -14.48 4.47
C GLN A 59 -7.08 -15.48 5.60
N ASN A 60 -7.71 -15.06 6.71
CA ASN A 60 -7.89 -15.87 7.92
C ASN A 60 -6.58 -16.50 8.42
N GLY A 61 -5.48 -15.74 8.39
CA GLY A 61 -4.14 -16.17 8.77
C GLY A 61 -3.43 -17.06 7.75
N GLU A 62 -4.08 -17.46 6.66
CA GLU A 62 -3.48 -18.28 5.61
C GLU A 62 -2.84 -17.42 4.53
N LYS A 63 -1.54 -17.60 4.30
CA LYS A 63 -0.79 -16.92 3.25
C LYS A 63 -1.21 -17.43 1.87
N SER A 64 -1.57 -16.51 0.97
CA SER A 64 -1.80 -16.84 -0.44
C SER A 64 -0.53 -17.45 -1.07
N PRO A 65 -0.65 -18.54 -1.85
CA PRO A 65 0.48 -19.09 -2.60
C PRO A 65 0.93 -18.15 -3.74
N TYR A 66 0.13 -17.13 -4.07
CA TYR A 66 0.40 -16.15 -5.09
C TYR A 66 0.87 -14.84 -4.45
N SER A 67 1.78 -14.17 -5.13
CA SER A 67 2.21 -12.81 -4.81
C SER A 67 1.98 -11.91 -6.01
N THR A 68 1.73 -10.62 -5.78
CA THR A 68 1.79 -9.61 -6.84
C THR A 68 2.99 -8.70 -6.68
N LYS A 69 3.41 -8.06 -7.77
CA LYS A 69 4.42 -7.00 -7.72
C LYS A 69 3.77 -5.74 -7.18
N TYR A 70 4.52 -5.01 -6.37
CA TYR A 70 4.13 -3.67 -5.94
C TYR A 70 5.22 -2.64 -6.23
N SER A 71 4.80 -1.39 -6.35
CA SER A 71 5.69 -0.23 -6.34
C SER A 71 5.05 0.91 -5.59
N TYR A 72 5.83 1.64 -4.81
CA TYR A 72 5.34 2.80 -4.07
C TYR A 72 6.14 4.05 -4.44
N ASN A 73 5.41 5.12 -4.73
CA ASN A 73 5.97 6.44 -4.98
C ASN A 73 5.64 7.36 -3.80
N SER A 74 6.59 7.58 -2.88
CA SER A 74 6.37 8.45 -1.72
C SER A 74 6.16 9.92 -2.07
N LYS A 75 6.64 10.38 -3.24
CA LYS A 75 6.47 11.76 -3.68
C LYS A 75 5.01 12.04 -4.03
N THR A 76 4.27 11.02 -4.50
CA THR A 76 2.87 11.13 -4.94
C THR A 76 1.88 10.42 -4.02
N GLY A 77 2.38 9.63 -3.06
CA GLY A 77 1.54 8.78 -2.19
C GLY A 77 0.80 7.70 -2.98
N GLU A 78 1.43 7.14 -4.02
CA GLU A 78 0.80 6.15 -4.90
C GLU A 78 1.39 4.76 -4.70
N LEU A 79 0.54 3.81 -4.29
CA LEU A 79 0.86 2.39 -4.23
C LEU A 79 0.24 1.70 -5.44
N THR A 80 1.06 1.09 -6.28
CA THR A 80 0.59 0.25 -7.38
C THR A 80 0.68 -1.20 -6.96
N LEU A 81 -0.43 -1.93 -7.00
CA LEU A 81 -0.48 -3.37 -6.87
C LEU A 81 -0.88 -3.95 -8.23
N MET A 82 0.02 -4.68 -8.88
CA MET A 82 -0.15 -5.14 -10.26
C MET A 82 -0.40 -4.00 -11.27
N PHE A 83 -1.66 -3.71 -11.60
CA PHE A 83 -2.12 -2.65 -12.50
C PHE A 83 -3.10 -1.67 -11.82
N VAL A 84 -3.40 -1.86 -10.54
CA VAL A 84 -4.30 -1.01 -9.76
C VAL A 84 -3.48 -0.01 -8.97
N ILE A 85 -3.83 1.27 -9.06
CA ILE A 85 -3.17 2.36 -8.34
C ILE A 85 -4.08 2.83 -7.21
N PHE A 86 -3.53 2.84 -6.01
CA PHE A 86 -4.15 3.36 -4.80
C PHE A 86 -3.45 4.65 -4.40
N LYS A 87 -4.22 5.66 -4.01
CA LYS A 87 -3.68 6.72 -3.16
C LYS A 87 -3.55 6.16 -1.75
N VAL A 88 -2.45 6.47 -1.08
CA VAL A 88 -2.18 5.97 0.27
C VAL A 88 -1.60 7.06 1.16
N ASP A 89 -2.02 7.03 2.42
CA ASP A 89 -1.30 7.67 3.52
C ASP A 89 -0.52 6.60 4.26
N LEU A 90 0.79 6.82 4.43
CA LEU A 90 1.70 5.86 5.04
C LEU A 90 2.48 6.51 6.17
N SER A 91 2.46 5.87 7.34
CA SER A 91 3.29 6.19 8.49
C SER A 91 4.06 4.94 8.96
N ALA A 92 4.73 5.02 10.10
CA ALA A 92 5.43 3.87 10.67
C ALA A 92 4.45 2.74 11.05
N ASP A 93 3.27 3.09 11.58
CA ASP A 93 2.36 2.14 12.21
C ASP A 93 1.03 2.00 11.46
N GLU A 94 0.71 2.92 10.56
CA GLU A 94 -0.55 2.97 9.83
C GLU A 94 -0.34 3.10 8.33
N LEU A 95 -1.13 2.33 7.57
CA LEU A 95 -1.29 2.42 6.14
C LEU A 95 -2.78 2.59 5.84
N ILE A 96 -3.15 3.67 5.16
CA ILE A 96 -4.52 3.91 4.71
C ILE A 96 -4.52 3.81 3.19
N MET A 97 -5.29 2.88 2.64
CA MET A 97 -5.44 2.71 1.19
C MET A 97 -6.79 3.24 0.75
N TYR A 98 -6.78 4.34 -0.01
CA TYR A 98 -8.00 4.90 -0.59
C TYR A 98 -8.36 4.15 -1.86
N GLY A 99 -9.66 3.94 -2.07
CA GLY A 99 -10.23 3.23 -3.22
C GLY A 99 -9.64 3.60 -4.58
N GLN A 100 -9.74 2.66 -5.52
CA GLN A 100 -8.93 2.60 -6.73
C GLN A 100 -8.99 3.87 -7.60
N SER A 101 -7.82 4.38 -8.01
CA SER A 101 -7.67 5.58 -8.85
C SER A 101 -7.91 5.33 -10.35
N ILE A 102 -8.23 4.11 -10.77
CA ILE A 102 -8.49 3.81 -12.19
C ILE A 102 -9.89 4.22 -12.66
N ASP A 103 -10.80 4.57 -11.74
CA ASP A 103 -12.12 5.06 -12.08
C ASP A 103 -12.20 6.59 -11.96
N VAL A 104 -12.96 7.19 -12.87
CA VAL A 104 -13.31 8.63 -12.93
C VAL A 104 -14.07 9.07 -11.66
N ASN A 105 -14.50 8.11 -10.85
CA ASN A 105 -15.15 8.26 -9.56
C ASN A 105 -14.55 7.21 -8.60
N PRO A 106 -13.53 7.55 -7.79
CA PRO A 106 -12.91 6.58 -6.90
C PRO A 106 -13.99 5.95 -6.01
N ALA A 107 -13.96 4.64 -5.85
CA ALA A 107 -14.83 3.97 -4.87
C ALA A 107 -14.61 4.67 -3.52
N PRO A 108 -15.68 5.19 -2.87
CA PRO A 108 -15.55 6.10 -1.75
C PRO A 108 -15.31 5.29 -0.48
N TYR A 109 -14.24 4.49 -0.45
CA TYR A 109 -13.84 3.77 0.75
C TYR A 109 -12.35 3.95 1.03
N ALA A 110 -11.99 3.73 2.28
CA ALA A 110 -10.62 3.68 2.74
C ALA A 110 -10.42 2.43 3.60
N ASP A 111 -9.44 1.61 3.21
CA ASP A 111 -9.00 0.46 3.99
C ASP A 111 -7.91 0.91 4.96
N TYR A 112 -8.12 0.64 6.24
CA TYR A 112 -7.18 0.99 7.30
C TYR A 112 -6.39 -0.24 7.70
N TYR A 113 -5.08 -0.12 7.65
CA TYR A 113 -4.15 -1.16 8.05
C TYR A 113 -3.26 -0.69 9.19
N LYS A 114 -2.93 -1.62 10.09
CA LYS A 114 -1.93 -1.43 11.14
C LYS A 114 -0.74 -2.33 10.90
N ARG A 115 0.46 -1.80 11.14
CA ARG A 115 1.68 -2.60 11.11
C ARG A 115 1.65 -3.62 12.25
N ILE A 116 2.08 -4.84 11.95
CA ILE A 116 2.32 -5.88 12.95
C ILE A 116 3.74 -6.45 12.80
N GLU A 117 4.33 -6.87 13.91
CA GLU A 117 5.70 -7.43 13.99
C GLU A 117 5.77 -8.93 13.65
#